data_AF-A0A815QLI8-F1
#
_entry.id   AF-A0A815QLI8-F1
#
_cell.length_a   1.000
_cell.length_b   1.000
_cell.length_c   1.000
_cell.angle_alpha   90.00
_cell.angle_beta   90.00
_cell.angle_gamma   90.00
#
_symmetry.space_group_name_H-M   'P 1'
#
loop_
_entity.id
_entity.type
_entity.pdbx_description
1 polymer ?
#
loop_
_entity_poly.entity_id
_entity_poly.type
_entity_poly.pdbx_seq_one_letter_code
_entity_poly.pdbx_strand_id
1 'polypeptide(L)'
;MKSLAAKIIADKAYIGEEYVITQTKKPQGRKLMDENKNYNRDIISAREAIENINQRLETYAVLRNACKGAIDDLNKNYKDRVSCFSSLQYQITKASHS
;
A
#
# COMPACT_ATOMS: atom_id res chain seq x y z
N MET A 1 3.43 -28.43 -17.76
CA MET A 1 3.70 -28.05 -16.35
C MET A 1 4.19 -26.61 -16.34
N LYS A 2 3.44 -25.66 -15.77
CA LYS A 2 3.96 -24.28 -15.61
C LYS A 2 5.07 -24.33 -14.56
N SER A 3 6.26 -23.84 -14.90
CA SER A 3 7.44 -23.95 -14.04
C SER A 3 7.26 -23.16 -12.74
N LEU A 4 7.80 -23.68 -11.64
CA LEU A 4 7.82 -23.02 -10.32
C LEU A 4 8.38 -21.59 -10.40
N ALA A 5 9.35 -21.38 -11.30
CA ALA A 5 9.92 -20.08 -11.62
C ALA A 5 8.88 -19.03 -12.09
N ALA A 6 7.87 -19.44 -12.86
CA ALA A 6 6.82 -18.53 -13.33
C ALA A 6 5.86 -18.11 -12.20
N LYS A 7 5.72 -18.92 -11.14
CA LYS A 7 4.93 -18.59 -9.95
C LYS A 7 5.65 -17.60 -9.04
N ILE A 8 6.96 -17.76 -8.89
CA ILE A 8 7.82 -16.92 -8.03
C ILE A 8 7.93 -15.49 -8.58
N ILE A 9 8.00 -15.32 -9.90
CA ILE A 9 8.14 -13.99 -10.52
C ILE A 9 6.85 -13.15 -10.43
N ALA A 10 5.69 -13.80 -10.33
CA ALA A 10 4.39 -13.11 -10.27
C ALA A 10 4.01 -12.65 -8.86
N ASP A 11 4.61 -13.22 -7.81
CA ASP A 11 4.17 -13.03 -6.44
C ASP A 11 5.27 -12.35 -5.60
N LYS A 12 5.24 -11.01 -5.55
CA LYS A 12 6.21 -10.19 -4.79
C LYS A 12 6.23 -10.48 -3.28
N ALA A 13 5.29 -11.31 -2.78
CA ALA A 13 5.17 -11.72 -1.40
C ALA A 13 5.68 -13.16 -1.13
N TYR A 14 6.29 -13.83 -2.11
CA TYR A 14 6.80 -15.19 -1.92
C TYR A 14 8.04 -15.22 -1.01
N ILE A 15 7.84 -15.61 0.24
CA ILE A 15 8.87 -15.72 1.30
C ILE A 15 9.58 -17.08 1.33
N GLY A 16 9.29 -18.00 0.41
CA GLY A 16 9.85 -19.36 0.38
C GLY A 16 9.02 -20.37 1.16
N GLU A 17 8.96 -21.63 0.68
CA GLU A 17 8.11 -22.70 1.26
C GLU A 17 8.42 -23.00 2.72
N GLU A 18 9.67 -22.82 3.16
CA GLU A 18 10.12 -23.03 4.55
C GLU A 18 9.39 -22.11 5.56
N TYR A 19 8.93 -20.94 5.12
CA TYR A 19 8.22 -19.98 5.96
C TYR A 19 6.69 -20.05 5.79
N VAL A 20 6.19 -20.94 4.93
CA VAL A 20 4.75 -21.15 4.73
C VAL A 20 4.23 -22.09 5.80
N ILE A 21 3.86 -21.52 6.95
CA ILE A 21 3.15 -22.26 8.00
C ILE A 21 1.76 -22.64 7.46
N THR A 22 1.52 -23.94 7.31
CA THR A 22 0.24 -24.49 6.82
C THR A 22 -0.53 -25.18 7.93
N GLN A 23 -1.85 -25.12 7.84
CA GLN A 23 -2.74 -25.81 8.77
C GLN A 23 -2.57 -27.32 8.65
N THR A 24 -2.66 -28.01 9.78
CA THR A 24 -2.69 -29.47 9.82
C THR A 24 -4.02 -29.97 9.25
N LYS A 25 -3.94 -30.83 8.23
CA LYS A 25 -5.14 -31.45 7.63
C LYS A 25 -5.68 -32.57 8.52
N LYS A 26 -6.99 -32.75 8.49
CA LYS A 26 -7.68 -33.84 9.17
C LYS A 26 -7.31 -35.19 8.52
N PRO A 27 -6.87 -36.21 9.27
CA PRO A 27 -6.71 -37.56 8.73
C PRO A 27 -8.07 -38.13 8.29
N GLN A 28 -8.09 -38.88 7.19
CA GLN A 28 -9.34 -39.50 6.72
C GLN A 28 -9.93 -40.42 7.80
N GLY A 29 -11.24 -40.29 8.04
CA GLY A 29 -11.97 -41.10 9.02
C GLY A 29 -11.70 -40.80 10.50
N ARG A 30 -10.88 -39.80 10.84
CA ARG A 30 -10.56 -39.45 12.25
C ARG A 30 -10.73 -37.97 12.54
N LYS A 31 -11.04 -37.60 13.78
CA LYS A 31 -11.07 -36.19 14.22
C LYS A 31 -9.65 -35.64 14.37
N LEU A 32 -9.48 -34.34 14.16
CA LEU A 32 -8.26 -33.63 14.56
C LEU A 32 -8.14 -33.67 16.09
N MET A 33 -6.92 -33.89 16.59
CA MET A 33 -6.59 -33.73 18.01
C MET A 33 -6.74 -32.26 18.41
N ASP A 34 -6.99 -32.01 19.69
CA ASP A 34 -7.28 -30.66 20.18
C ASP A 34 -6.07 -29.73 20.05
N GLU A 35 -4.84 -30.25 20.19
CA GLU A 35 -3.62 -29.46 19.94
C GLU A 35 -3.58 -28.96 18.49
N ASN A 36 -3.92 -29.81 17.53
CA ASN A 36 -3.95 -29.44 16.11
C ASN A 36 -5.07 -28.44 15.78
N LYS A 37 -6.20 -28.50 16.50
CA LYS A 37 -7.27 -27.50 16.34
C LYS A 37 -6.83 -26.14 16.85
N ASN A 38 -6.20 -26.11 18.03
CA ASN A 38 -5.67 -24.87 18.63
C ASN A 38 -4.60 -24.27 17.74
N TYR A 39 -3.63 -25.08 17.28
CA TYR A 39 -2.62 -24.66 16.32
C TYR A 39 -3.21 -24.07 15.04
N ASN A 40 -4.20 -24.74 14.44
CA ASN A 40 -4.87 -24.21 13.26
C ASN A 40 -5.60 -22.88 13.53
N ARG A 41 -6.21 -22.72 14.71
CA ARG A 41 -6.87 -21.47 15.11
C ARG A 41 -5.87 -20.33 15.24
N ASP A 42 -4.69 -20.58 15.80
CA ASP A 42 -3.63 -19.59 15.95
C ASP A 42 -3.11 -19.13 14.58
N ILE A 43 -2.90 -20.08 13.65
CA ILE A 43 -2.52 -19.77 12.27
C ILE A 43 -3.57 -18.90 11.59
N ILE A 44 -4.86 -19.25 11.73
CA ILE A 44 -5.95 -18.48 11.11
C ILE A 44 -5.96 -17.05 11.67
N SER A 45 -5.92 -16.92 13.00
CA SER A 45 -5.95 -15.61 13.67
C SER A 45 -4.78 -14.73 13.24
N ALA A 46 -3.58 -15.30 13.12
CA ALA A 46 -2.40 -14.59 12.63
C ALA A 46 -2.57 -14.14 11.17
N ARG A 47 -3.13 -15.00 10.30
CA ARG A 47 -3.40 -14.66 8.90
C ARG A 47 -4.41 -13.53 8.75
N GLU A 48 -5.50 -13.59 9.51
CA GLU A 48 -6.53 -12.53 9.52
C GLU A 48 -5.94 -11.19 9.97
N ALA A 49 -5.08 -11.19 11.00
CA ALA A 49 -4.39 -9.99 11.45
C ALA A 49 -3.46 -9.40 10.38
N ILE A 50 -2.68 -10.24 9.70
CA ILE A 50 -1.78 -9.82 8.61
C ILE A 50 -2.59 -9.27 7.43
N GLU A 51 -3.67 -9.93 7.05
CA GLU A 51 -4.54 -9.48 5.95
C GLU A 51 -5.18 -8.13 6.27
N ASN A 52 -5.65 -7.92 7.50
CA ASN A 52 -6.17 -6.63 7.94
C ASN A 52 -5.11 -5.52 7.87
N ILE A 53 -3.88 -5.80 8.31
CA ILE A 53 -2.77 -4.85 8.23
C ILE A 53 -2.48 -4.49 6.77
N ASN A 54 -2.42 -5.49 5.87
CA ASN A 54 -2.19 -5.26 4.45
C ASN A 54 -3.27 -4.37 3.82
N GLN A 55 -4.55 -4.64 4.09
CA GLN A 55 -5.66 -3.81 3.61
C GLN A 55 -5.56 -2.36 4.12
N ARG A 56 -5.16 -2.17 5.38
CA ARG A 56 -4.94 -0.83 5.94
C ARG A 56 -3.78 -0.12 5.26
N LEU A 57 -2.66 -0.82 5.00
CA LEU A 57 -1.51 -0.25 4.29
C LEU A 57 -1.87 0.19 2.87
N GLU A 58 -2.64 -0.60 2.13
CA GLU A 58 -3.15 -0.22 0.82
C GLU A 58 -4.02 1.04 0.89
N THR A 59 -4.93 1.10 1.86
CA THR A 59 -5.77 2.28 2.09
C THR A 59 -4.93 3.53 2.38
N TYR A 60 -3.92 3.41 3.25
CA TYR A 60 -3.01 4.52 3.54
C TYR A 60 -2.19 4.94 2.33
N ALA A 61 -1.77 4.00 1.47
CA ALA A 61 -1.04 4.32 0.25
C ALA A 61 -1.89 5.16 -0.73
N VAL A 62 -3.17 4.81 -0.89
CA VAL A 62 -4.11 5.59 -1.70
C VAL A 62 -4.30 7.00 -1.12
N LEU A 63 -4.55 7.10 0.19
CA LEU A 63 -4.72 8.39 0.87
C LEU A 63 -3.47 9.27 0.75
N ARG A 64 -2.28 8.68 0.95
CA ARG A 64 -1.02 9.39 0.80
C ARG A 64 -0.85 9.98 -0.60
N ASN A 65 -1.19 9.23 -1.64
CA ASN A 65 -1.09 9.70 -3.02
C ASN A 65 -2.09 10.82 -3.31
N ALA A 66 -3.33 10.71 -2.82
CA ALA A 66 -4.32 11.76 -2.94
C ALA A 66 -3.89 13.06 -2.25
N CYS A 67 -3.41 12.97 -1.00
CA CYS A 67 -2.89 14.12 -0.26
C CYS A 67 -1.70 14.76 -0.95
N LYS A 68 -0.77 13.95 -1.49
CA LYS A 68 0.38 14.47 -2.23
C LYS A 68 -0.06 15.24 -3.48
N GLY A 69 -1.00 14.70 -4.26
CA GLY A 69 -1.55 15.39 -5.44
C GLY A 69 -2.18 16.74 -5.08
N ALA A 70 -2.99 16.78 -4.02
CA ALA A 70 -3.60 18.04 -3.56
C ALA A 70 -2.55 19.09 -3.12
N ILE A 71 -1.48 18.66 -2.45
CA ILE A 71 -0.37 19.55 -2.06
C ILE A 71 0.38 20.05 -3.30
N ASP A 72 0.63 19.18 -4.28
CA ASP A 72 1.32 19.55 -5.52
C ASP A 72 0.50 20.59 -6.32
N ASP A 73 -0.82 20.43 -6.39
CA ASP A 73 -1.75 21.37 -7.03
C ASP A 73 -1.78 22.73 -6.31
N LEU A 74 -1.84 22.73 -4.98
CA LEU A 74 -1.77 23.96 -4.18
C LEU A 74 -0.46 24.71 -4.40
N ASN A 75 0.66 23.98 -4.40
CA ASN A 75 1.98 24.55 -4.64
C ASN A 75 2.11 25.16 -6.04
N LYS A 76 1.54 24.50 -7.05
CA LYS A 76 1.50 25.03 -8.41
C LYS A 76 0.69 26.32 -8.47
N ASN A 77 -0.52 26.31 -7.94
CA ASN A 77 -1.39 27.49 -7.89
C ASN A 77 -0.74 28.67 -7.15
N TYR A 78 -0.02 28.40 -6.06
CA TYR A 78 0.72 29.43 -5.34
C TYR A 78 1.81 30.06 -6.21
N LYS A 79 2.64 29.23 -6.88
CA LYS A 79 3.71 29.71 -7.78
C LYS A 79 3.16 30.54 -8.92
N ASP A 80 2.06 30.10 -9.55
CA ASP A 80 1.43 30.81 -10.66
C ASP A 80 0.93 32.20 -10.23
N ARG A 81 0.31 32.30 -9.04
CA ARG A 81 -0.14 33.58 -8.49
C ARG A 81 1.03 34.52 -8.16
N VAL A 82 2.09 34.00 -7.53
CA VAL A 82 3.29 34.79 -7.20
C VAL A 82 3.95 35.34 -8.47
N SER A 83 4.04 34.52 -9.52
CA SER A 83 4.55 34.95 -10.82
C SER A 83 3.67 36.05 -11.45
N CYS A 84 2.35 35.86 -11.45
CA CYS A 84 1.40 36.85 -11.95
C CYS A 84 1.52 38.19 -11.21
N PHE A 85 1.56 38.15 -9.87
CA PHE A 85 1.71 39.34 -9.04
C PHE A 85 3.03 40.08 -9.33
N SER A 86 4.13 39.33 -9.45
CA SER A 86 5.44 39.90 -9.78
C SER A 86 5.45 40.59 -11.15
N SER A 87 4.79 39.99 -12.14
CA SER A 87 4.65 40.57 -13.48
C SER A 87 3.81 41.85 -13.46
N LEU A 88 2.67 41.84 -12.76
CA LEU A 88 1.82 43.02 -12.60
C LEU A 88 2.58 44.16 -11.90
N GLN A 89 3.30 43.85 -10.83
CA GLN A 89 4.08 44.84 -10.09
C GLN A 89 5.15 45.48 -10.99
N TYR A 90 5.85 44.67 -11.81
CA TYR A 90 6.80 45.19 -12.80
C TYR A 90 6.15 46.15 -13.80
N GLN A 91 4.98 45.78 -14.36
CA GLN A 91 4.27 46.63 -15.31
C GLN A 91 3.83 47.96 -14.69
N ILE A 92 3.30 47.93 -13.46
CA ILE A 92 2.91 49.13 -12.71
C ILE A 92 4.13 50.03 -12.49
N THR A 93 5.23 49.48 -11.98
CA THR A 93 6.45 50.26 -11.74
C THR A 93 6.97 50.90 -13.02
N LYS A 94 6.97 50.17 -14.14
CA LYS A 94 7.39 50.72 -15.45
C LYS A 94 6.49 51.86 -15.92
N ALA A 95 5.17 51.72 -15.77
CA ALA A 95 4.20 52.74 -16.15
C ALA A 95 4.31 54.01 -15.28
N SER A 96 4.65 53.88 -13.99
CA SER A 96 4.85 55.04 -13.09
C SER A 96 6.11 55.87 -13.41
N HIS A 97 7.05 55.35 -14.19
CA HIS A 97 8.31 56.01 -14.55
C HIS A 97 8.38 56.42 -16.03
N SER A 98 7.28 56.25 -16.79
CA SER A 98 7.14 56.71 -18.18
C SER A 98 6.28 57.96 -18.23
#